data_AF-A0A816J5Y3-F1
#
_entry.id   AF-A0A816J5Y3-F1
#
_cell.length_a   1.000
_cell.length_b   1.000
_cell.length_c   1.000
_cell.angle_alpha   90.00
_cell.angle_beta   90.00
_cell.angle_gamma   90.00
#
_symmetry.space_group_name_H-M   'P 1'
#
loop_
_entity.id
_entity.type
_entity.pdbx_description
1 polymer ?
#
loop_
_entity_poly.entity_id
_entity_poly.type
_entity_poly.pdbx_seq_one_letter_code
_entity_poly.pdbx_strand_id
1 'polypeptide(L)' 'MPLEYTAISELNSCKKEWKIRVLVSRIWEYFSKNKPEVVLGLEAILLDEKKDETITTMR' A
#
# COMPACT_ATOMS: atom_id res chain seq x y z
N MET A 1 12.07 3.56 -19.23
CA MET A 1 10.83 2.92 -19.72
C MET A 1 9.71 3.27 -18.76
N PRO A 2 8.49 3.59 -19.24
CA PRO A 2 7.37 3.74 -18.33
C PRO A 2 7.13 2.41 -17.60
N LEU A 3 6.98 2.48 -16.28
CA LEU A 3 6.57 1.31 -15.49
C LEU A 3 5.12 0.98 -15.85
N GLU A 4 4.89 -0.22 -16.36
CA GLU A 4 3.56 -0.79 -16.56
C GLU A 4 2.94 -1.16 -15.21
N TYR A 5 1.60 -1.17 -15.15
CA TYR A 5 0.91 -1.60 -13.95
C TYR A 5 1.05 -3.11 -13.74
N THR A 6 1.37 -3.50 -12.51
CA THR A 6 1.50 -4.90 -12.07
C THR A 6 0.32 -5.27 -11.16
N ALA A 7 -0.23 -6.48 -11.34
CA ALA A 7 -1.24 -7.04 -10.45
C ALA A 7 -0.64 -7.41 -9.08
N ILE A 8 -1.46 -7.43 -8.02
CA ILE A 8 -0.98 -7.76 -6.66
C ILE A 8 -0.38 -9.17 -6.62
N SER A 9 -1.02 -10.13 -7.30
CA SER A 9 -0.57 -11.53 -7.38
C SER A 9 0.80 -11.73 -8.05
N GLU A 10 1.32 -10.74 -8.76
CA GLU A 10 2.62 -10.80 -9.46
C GLU A 10 3.76 -10.11 -8.69
N LEU A 11 3.43 -9.43 -7.58
CA LEU A 11 4.40 -8.80 -6.71
C LEU A 11 5.34 -9.85 -6.10
N ASN A 12 6.63 -9.56 -6.12
CA ASN A 12 7.64 -10.42 -5.51
C ASN A 12 8.82 -9.60 -4.99
N SER A 13 9.57 -10.20 -4.06
CA SER A 13 10.70 -9.57 -3.39
C SER A 13 11.97 -9.46 -4.25
N CYS A 14 12.01 -10.08 -5.43
CA CYS A 14 13.18 -10.03 -6.31
C CYS A 14 13.29 -8.70 -7.06
N LYS A 15 12.19 -7.95 -7.23
CA LYS A 15 12.21 -6.60 -7.79
C LYS A 15 12.01 -5.56 -6.69
N LYS A 16 12.76 -4.46 -6.80
CA LYS A 16 12.74 -3.35 -5.84
C LYS A 16 11.60 -2.35 -6.06
N GLU A 17 11.13 -2.23 -7.30
CA GLU A 17 10.18 -1.20 -7.70
C GLU A 17 9.06 -1.78 -8.54
N TRP A 18 7.85 -1.32 -8.25
CA TRP A 18 6.62 -1.74 -8.89
C TRP A 18 5.70 -0.53 -9.05
N LYS A 19 4.87 -0.55 -10.08
CA LYS A 19 3.75 0.36 -10.23
C LYS A 19 2.48 -0.46 -10.14
N ILE A 20 1.60 -0.15 -9.20
CA ILE A 20 0.35 -0.87 -8.99
C ILE A 20 -0.83 0.08 -9.11
N ARG A 21 -2.00 -0.45 -9.50
CA ARG A 21 -3.26 0.27 -9.51
C ARG A 21 -4.23 -0.47 -8.60
N VAL A 22 -4.68 0.20 -7.56
CA VAL A 22 -5.45 -0.42 -6.48
C VAL A 22 -6.52 0.54 -5.98
N LEU A 23 -7.56 -0.02 -5.36
CA LEU A 23 -8.52 0.67 -4.52
C LEU A 23 -8.12 0.48 -3.06
N VAL A 24 -8.14 1.58 -2.29
CA VAL A 24 -7.92 1.51 -0.84
C VAL A 24 -9.25 1.13 -0.18
N SER A 25 -9.31 -0.06 0.40
CA SER A 25 -10.52 -0.60 1.03
C SER A 25 -10.68 -0.09 2.46
N ARG A 26 -9.58 -0.08 3.22
CA ARG A 26 -9.49 0.38 4.61
C ARG A 26 -8.15 1.04 4.86
N ILE A 27 -8.14 2.00 5.78
CA ILE A 27 -6.93 2.71 6.21
C ILE A 27 -6.95 2.90 7.72
N TRP A 28 -5.80 2.74 8.35
CA TRP A 28 -5.54 3.03 9.75
C TRP A 28 -4.39 4.01 9.84
N GLU A 29 -4.62 5.11 10.55
CA GLU A 29 -3.61 6.14 10.83
C GLU A 29 -2.95 5.88 12.17
N TYR A 30 -1.62 5.84 12.17
CA TYR A 30 -0.81 5.77 13.38
C TYR A 30 -0.37 7.18 13.75
N PHE A 31 -0.82 7.68 14.90
CA PHE A 31 -0.46 9.01 15.37
C PHE A 31 0.65 8.96 16.41
N SER A 32 1.41 10.05 16.51
CA SER A 32 2.36 10.22 17.61
C SER A 32 1.63 10.38 18.93
N LYS A 33 2.01 9.59 19.94
CA LYS A 33 1.47 9.69 21.30
C LYS A 33 1.59 11.09 21.90
N ASN A 34 2.63 11.83 21.50
CA ASN A 34 2.94 13.15 22.05
C ASN A 34 2.42 14.30 21.17
N LYS A 35 2.03 14.03 19.92
CA LYS A 35 1.57 15.01 18.93
C LYS A 35 0.52 14.37 18.01
N PRO A 36 -0.76 14.35 18.41
CA PRO A 36 -1.84 13.69 17.66
C PRO A 36 -2.02 14.24 16.24
N GLU A 37 -1.58 15.47 15.98
CA GLU A 37 -1.56 16.06 14.63
C GLU A 37 -0.46 15.48 13.70
N VAL A 38 0.45 14.65 14.23
CA VAL A 38 1.52 14.02 13.45
C VAL A 38 1.18 12.56 13.19
N VAL A 39 0.89 12.25 11.94
CA VAL A 39 0.79 10.87 11.43
C VAL A 39 2.21 10.30 11.31
N LEU A 40 2.49 9.24 12.07
CA LEU A 40 3.74 8.46 12.06
C LEU A 40 3.74 7.34 11.02
N GLY A 41 2.58 6.97 10.51
CA GLY A 41 2.46 5.91 9.54
C GLY A 41 1.02 5.62 9.18
N LEU A 42 0.86 4.82 8.14
CA LEU A 42 -0.42 4.37 7.61
C LEU A 42 -0.34 2.86 7.39
N GLU A 43 -1.41 2.17 7.75
CA GLU A 43 -1.64 0.80 7.28
C GLU A 43 -2.91 0.79 6.45
N ALA A 44 -2.86 0.14 5.30
CA ALA A 44 -3.99 0.11 4.38
C ALA A 44 -4.19 -1.29 3.78
N ILE A 45 -5.45 -1.64 3.55
CA ILE A 45 -5.82 -2.79 2.72
C ILE A 45 -6.03 -2.28 1.30
N LEU A 46 -5.28 -2.84 0.37
CA LEU A 46 -5.31 -2.52 -1.05
C LEU A 46 -5.99 -3.67 -1.80
N LEU A 47 -6.90 -3.34 -2.71
CA LEU A 47 -7.59 -4.27 -3.59
C LEU A 47 -7.26 -3.95 -5.05
N ASP A 48 -6.90 -4.94 -5.86
CA ASP A 48 -6.74 -4.73 -7.31
C ASP A 48 -8.00 -5.09 -8.10
N GLU A 49 -7.93 -4.93 -9.43
CA GLU A 49 -9.05 -5.22 -10.35
C GLU A 49 -9.45 -6.70 -10.36
N LYS A 50 -8.54 -7.61 -9.98
CA LYS A 50 -8.80 -9.05 -9.85
C LYS A 50 -9.42 -9.41 -8.49
N LYS A 51 -9.63 -8.42 -7.62
CA LYS A 51 -10.05 -8.59 -6.22
C LYS A 51 -8.99 -9.31 -5.36
N ASP A 52 -7.73 -9.31 -5.79
CA ASP A 52 -6.64 -9.72 -4.92
C ASP A 52 -6.44 -8.62 -3.86
N GLU A 53 -6.15 -9.03 -2.62
CA GLU A 53 -5.94 -8.11 -1.50
C GLU A 53 -4.51 -8.18 -0.97
N THR A 54 -3.97 -7.04 -0.56
CA THR A 54 -2.70 -6.97 0.18
C THR A 54 -2.74 -5.90 1.25
N ILE A 55 -1.92 -6.08 2.29
CA ILE A 55 -1.74 -5.11 3.37
C ILE A 55 -0.45 -4.36 3.11
N THR A 56 -0.50 -3.03 3.15
CA THR A 56 0.68 -2.18 3.08
C THR A 56 0.83 -1.38 4.36
N THR A 57 2.07 -1.24 4.83
CA THR A 57 2.43 -0.35 5.93
C THR A 57 3.39 0.71 5.39
N MET A 58 2.99 1.97 5.46
CA MET A 58 3.83 3.13 5.20
C MET A 58 4.30 3.67 6.55
N ARG A 59 5.61 3.76 6.76
CA ARG A 59 6.26 4.30 7.97
C ARG A 59 7.18 5.44 7.59
#